data_AF-A0AAV4G870-F1
#
_entry.id   AF-A0AAV4G870-F1
#
_cell.length_a   1.000
_cell.length_b   1.000
_cell.length_c   1.000
_cell.angle_alpha   90.00
_cell.angle_beta   90.00
_cell.angle_gamma   90.00
#
_symmetry.space_group_name_H-M   'P 1'
#
loop_
_entity.id
_entity.type
_entity.pdbx_description
1 polymer ?
#
loop_
_entity_poly.entity_id
_entity_poly.type
_entity_poly.pdbx_seq_one_letter_code
_entity_poly.pdbx_strand_id
1 'polypeptide(L)'
;MVSSERVNDASITMDDEPLELVHKFKYLGATLHEDGSSTVEVRTRIALATAAYAKLGKIWKSSISFKAKHKLFRSLVSSILTYGCETWTLQADTERRIQAFENKCLRKLLRISYKDHVTNESVRELVVAYVGLQEPLLATVKRRKLAWFGHVTRHDSLSKTILQGTVEGKRRRGRQRKAWCDNIKEWTGMAMYEPVRKALPIVFPQRVPKSVGVCLKVTYGSMDPTKVLEWMEYHRLMAVTSVFTYTFDLDPPVQAVLDYYVKLGFLTAIPAHPATSTGGAPRGFRRPRFEKQAWVDEIWAANDCKHRMSGLDYVIVMDMDEFIVPKKGLQTYYDILELAQKNNYNAAGFFFNSHVILLDWGATRESPLQIGKFTLRTKTPNYNGFYQNARWASIPQKTYFLENNVVYPRKPFVTAPVPRDAYTLFHYRACKPAWKRCAVRPRLEDKSMLQHELPLVQRILALPNLDSVLYNNSDYIQGLRSWLRKRS
;
A
#
# COMPACT_ATOMS: atom_id res chain seq x y z
N MET A 1 23.50 -3.77 21.96
CA MET A 1 24.87 -3.98 21.44
C MET A 1 25.66 -4.82 22.43
N VAL A 2 26.63 -5.63 22.01
CA VAL A 2 27.43 -6.52 22.88
C VAL A 2 28.90 -6.37 22.48
N SER A 3 29.72 -5.74 23.32
CA SER A 3 31.19 -5.70 23.19
C SER A 3 31.84 -6.64 24.20
N SER A 4 32.97 -7.27 23.86
CA SER A 4 33.75 -8.07 24.80
C SER A 4 34.72 -7.25 25.66
N GLU A 5 34.98 -6.00 25.30
CA GLU A 5 35.86 -5.10 26.03
C GLU A 5 35.04 -4.39 27.11
N ARG A 6 35.43 -4.58 28.37
CA ARG A 6 34.91 -3.77 29.48
C ARG A 6 35.77 -2.51 29.57
N VAL A 7 35.18 -1.36 29.29
CA VAL A 7 35.80 -0.07 29.61
C VAL A 7 35.57 0.15 31.09
N ASN A 8 36.57 -0.17 31.92
CA ASN A 8 36.45 -0.06 33.38
C ASN A 8 36.68 1.38 33.89
N ASP A 9 37.18 2.30 33.05
CA ASP A 9 37.65 3.63 33.46
C ASP A 9 37.02 4.80 32.66
N ALA A 10 35.75 4.67 32.25
CA ALA A 10 35.05 5.81 31.64
C ALA A 10 34.43 6.70 32.74
N SER A 11 35.05 7.85 33.03
CA SER A 11 34.44 8.89 33.87
C SER A 11 33.46 9.72 33.02
N ILE A 12 32.17 9.41 33.11
CA ILE A 12 31.13 10.20 32.46
C ILE A 12 30.69 11.28 33.44
N THR A 13 30.80 12.55 33.04
CA THR A 13 30.32 13.70 33.82
C THR A 13 29.01 14.24 33.25
N MET A 14 28.17 14.79 34.12
CA MET A 14 26.96 15.54 33.77
C MET A 14 27.00 16.84 34.57
N ASP A 15 26.99 17.99 33.89
CA ASP A 15 27.17 19.31 34.52
C ASP A 15 28.46 19.38 35.39
N ASP A 16 29.56 18.83 34.87
CA ASP A 16 30.87 18.70 35.52
C ASP A 16 30.91 17.79 36.77
N GLU A 17 29.81 17.15 37.13
CA GLU A 17 29.74 16.18 38.22
C GLU A 17 29.90 14.73 37.70
N PRO A 18 30.78 13.91 38.28
CA PRO A 18 30.96 12.51 37.86
C PRO A 18 29.72 11.67 38.20
N LEU A 19 29.20 10.94 37.22
CA LEU A 19 28.07 10.03 37.42
C LEU A 19 28.52 8.77 38.18
N GLU A 20 27.76 8.39 39.21
CA GLU A 20 27.99 7.17 39.98
C GLU A 20 27.78 5.91 39.10
N LEU A 21 28.78 5.01 39.11
CA LEU A 21 28.68 3.71 38.46
C LEU A 21 27.92 2.72 39.35
N VAL A 22 26.73 2.31 38.91
CA VAL A 22 25.90 1.32 39.62
C VAL A 22 25.75 0.01 38.84
N HIS A 23 25.82 -1.13 39.54
CA HIS A 23 25.65 -2.47 38.93
C HIS A 23 24.20 -2.76 38.51
N LYS A 24 23.23 -2.07 39.13
CA LYS A 24 21.81 -2.25 38.90
C LYS A 24 21.09 -0.92 39.05
N PHE A 25 20.27 -0.57 38.07
CA PHE A 25 19.53 0.68 38.05
C PHE A 25 18.05 0.44 37.70
N LYS A 26 17.14 1.15 38.35
CA LYS A 26 15.70 1.07 38.06
C LYS A 26 15.26 2.31 37.28
N TYR A 27 14.90 2.11 36.02
CA TYR A 27 14.46 3.17 35.12
C TYR A 27 13.04 2.91 34.64
N LEU A 28 12.11 3.87 34.87
CA LEU A 28 10.69 3.76 34.49
C LEU A 28 10.05 2.42 34.90
N GLY A 29 10.47 1.89 36.04
CA GLY A 29 9.98 0.62 36.57
C GLY A 29 10.66 -0.63 36.02
N ALA A 30 11.55 -0.55 35.03
CA ALA A 30 12.36 -1.66 34.52
C ALA A 30 13.75 -1.68 35.19
N THR A 31 14.27 -2.87 35.43
CA THR A 31 15.57 -3.10 36.06
C THR A 31 16.64 -3.33 34.99
N LEU A 32 17.59 -2.41 34.90
CA LEU A 32 18.79 -2.55 34.10
C LEU A 32 19.91 -3.13 34.95
N HIS A 33 20.72 -3.99 34.35
CA HIS A 33 21.86 -4.63 34.98
C HIS A 33 23.12 -4.32 34.17
N GLU A 34 24.27 -4.17 34.83
CA GLU A 34 25.55 -3.79 34.22
C GLU A 34 25.95 -4.67 33.01
N ASP A 35 25.57 -5.94 33.02
CA ASP A 35 25.93 -6.90 31.97
C ASP A 35 24.97 -6.89 30.77
N GLY A 36 23.99 -5.99 30.77
CA GLY A 36 22.97 -5.81 29.74
C GLY A 36 21.94 -6.94 29.64
N SER A 37 21.94 -7.89 30.59
CA SER A 37 21.04 -9.05 30.57
C SER A 37 19.63 -8.69 31.04
N SER A 38 18.62 -9.10 30.27
CA SER A 38 17.20 -8.98 30.68
C SER A 38 16.79 -10.02 31.73
N THR A 39 17.69 -10.92 32.15
CA THR A 39 17.35 -12.04 33.05
C THR A 39 16.83 -11.55 34.40
N VAL A 40 17.47 -10.53 34.98
CA VAL A 40 17.06 -9.95 36.27
C VAL A 40 15.67 -9.34 36.13
N GLU A 41 15.42 -8.53 35.10
CA GLU A 41 14.12 -7.91 34.84
C GLU A 41 13.01 -8.93 34.65
N VAL A 42 13.22 -9.98 33.85
CA VAL A 42 12.22 -11.03 33.63
C VAL A 42 11.87 -11.74 34.96
N ARG A 43 12.88 -12.04 35.79
CA ARG A 43 12.67 -12.64 37.11
C ARG A 43 11.88 -11.71 38.03
N THR A 44 12.23 -10.42 38.05
CA THR A 44 11.50 -9.40 38.81
C THR A 44 10.04 -9.32 38.38
N ARG A 45 9.76 -9.33 37.07
CA ARG A 45 8.39 -9.30 36.52
C ARG A 45 7.57 -10.53 36.87
N ILE A 46 8.19 -11.71 36.81
CA ILE A 46 7.56 -12.96 37.25
C ILE A 46 7.27 -12.90 38.76
N ALA A 47 8.19 -12.40 39.58
CA ALA A 47 7.98 -12.26 41.02
C ALA A 47 6.83 -11.29 41.34
N LEU A 48 6.78 -10.13 40.67
CA LEU A 48 5.70 -9.15 40.82
C LEU A 48 4.35 -9.72 40.39
N ALA A 49 4.29 -10.42 39.25
CA ALA A 49 3.08 -11.08 38.78
C ALA A 49 2.66 -12.21 39.72
N THR A 50 3.61 -12.96 40.29
CA THR A 50 3.34 -14.00 41.30
C THR A 50 2.75 -13.40 42.57
N ALA A 51 3.28 -12.27 43.05
CA ALA A 51 2.74 -11.56 44.21
C ALA A 51 1.33 -11.03 43.94
N ALA A 52 1.08 -10.45 42.75
CA ALA A 52 -0.25 -10.00 42.34
C ALA A 52 -1.25 -11.16 42.27
N TYR A 53 -0.83 -12.31 41.71
CA TYR A 53 -1.64 -13.52 41.69
C TYR A 53 -1.98 -13.98 43.12
N ALA A 54 -1.01 -13.99 44.04
CA ALA A 54 -1.23 -14.40 45.43
C ALA A 54 -2.24 -13.49 46.16
N LYS A 55 -2.15 -12.17 45.97
CA LYS A 55 -3.08 -11.19 46.56
C LYS A 55 -4.54 -11.43 46.16
N LEU A 56 -4.77 -11.96 44.95
CA LEU A 56 -6.10 -12.29 44.44
C LEU A 56 -6.61 -13.68 44.88
N GLY A 57 -5.95 -14.32 45.85
CA GLY A 57 -6.26 -15.68 46.32
C GLY A 57 -7.73 -15.90 46.73
N LYS A 58 -8.38 -14.92 47.36
CA LYS A 58 -9.82 -14.99 47.71
C LYS A 58 -10.69 -15.11 46.45
N ILE A 59 -10.37 -14.36 45.39
CA ILE A 59 -11.08 -14.40 44.11
C ILE A 59 -10.89 -15.74 43.43
N TRP A 60 -9.68 -16.28 43.41
CA TRP A 60 -9.40 -17.59 42.80
C TRP A 60 -10.18 -18.72 43.49
N LYS A 61 -10.42 -18.61 44.80
CA LYS A 61 -11.17 -19.57 45.60
C LYS A 61 -12.70 -19.38 45.52
N SER A 62 -13.18 -18.20 45.13
CA SER A 62 -14.62 -17.88 45.05
C SER A 62 -15.39 -18.71 44.01
N SER A 63 -16.72 -18.59 44.03
CA SER A 63 -17.67 -19.28 43.13
C SER A 63 -17.79 -18.64 41.73
N ILE A 64 -17.08 -17.55 41.44
CA ILE A 64 -17.16 -16.92 40.12
C ILE A 64 -16.68 -17.87 39.02
N SER A 65 -17.22 -17.70 37.80
CA SER A 65 -16.92 -18.59 36.68
C SER A 65 -15.43 -18.61 36.32
N PHE A 66 -14.96 -19.74 35.80
CA PHE A 66 -13.59 -19.87 35.31
C PHE A 66 -13.26 -18.79 34.27
N LYS A 67 -14.20 -18.49 33.36
CA LYS A 67 -14.07 -17.43 32.35
C LYS A 67 -13.80 -16.06 32.98
N ALA A 68 -14.49 -15.71 34.06
CA ALA A 68 -14.25 -14.47 34.80
C ALA A 68 -12.86 -14.47 35.48
N LYS A 69 -12.47 -15.57 36.14
CA LYS A 69 -11.14 -15.70 36.77
C LYS A 69 -10.01 -15.60 35.74
N HIS A 70 -10.17 -16.25 34.60
CA HIS A 70 -9.21 -16.20 33.51
C HIS A 70 -9.08 -14.77 32.96
N LYS A 71 -10.20 -14.05 32.76
CA LYS A 71 -10.17 -12.65 32.34
C LYS A 71 -9.41 -11.76 33.34
N LEU A 72 -9.64 -11.95 34.64
CA LEU A 72 -8.91 -11.24 35.69
C LEU A 72 -7.41 -11.59 35.73
N PHE A 73 -7.06 -12.86 35.53
CA PHE A 73 -5.67 -13.27 35.41
C PHE A 73 -4.98 -12.59 34.22
N ARG A 74 -5.64 -12.51 33.06
CA ARG A 74 -5.08 -11.85 31.88
C ARG A 74 -4.95 -10.34 32.08
N SER A 75 -5.95 -9.68 32.66
CA SER A 75 -5.93 -8.22 32.80
C SER A 75 -5.04 -7.71 33.95
N LEU A 76 -4.96 -8.42 35.08
CA LEU A 76 -4.29 -7.93 36.28
C LEU A 76 -2.92 -8.58 36.52
N VAL A 77 -2.74 -9.85 36.15
CA VAL A 77 -1.50 -10.59 36.44
C VAL A 77 -0.60 -10.65 35.21
N SER A 78 -1.16 -10.99 34.05
CA SER A 78 -0.38 -11.09 32.81
C SER A 78 0.12 -9.73 32.32
N SER A 79 -0.63 -8.65 32.58
CA SER A 79 -0.22 -7.27 32.27
C SER A 79 1.03 -6.84 33.05
N ILE A 80 1.14 -7.22 34.33
CA ILE A 80 2.31 -6.95 35.17
C ILE A 80 3.55 -7.66 34.63
N LEU A 81 3.40 -8.94 34.25
CA LEU A 81 4.51 -9.70 33.67
C LEU A 81 4.94 -9.07 32.35
N THR A 82 4.00 -8.78 31.45
CA THR A 82 4.31 -8.30 30.09
C THR A 82 4.70 -6.83 30.02
N TYR A 83 4.84 -6.13 31.14
CA TYR A 83 5.29 -4.75 31.14
C TYR A 83 6.74 -4.64 30.64
N GLY A 84 6.96 -3.84 29.60
CA GLY A 84 8.27 -3.61 29.00
C GLY A 84 8.88 -4.83 28.31
N CYS A 85 8.09 -5.87 28.00
CA CYS A 85 8.62 -7.11 27.45
C CYS A 85 9.18 -6.99 26.02
N GLU A 86 8.86 -5.89 25.33
CA GLU A 86 9.38 -5.55 24.01
C GLU A 86 10.91 -5.40 24.00
N THR A 87 11.49 -4.93 25.11
CA THR A 87 12.93 -4.64 25.22
C THR A 87 13.75 -5.85 25.70
N TRP A 88 13.10 -6.97 26.02
CA TRP A 88 13.80 -8.12 26.59
C TRP A 88 14.57 -8.91 25.53
N THR A 89 15.78 -9.33 25.91
CA THR A 89 16.51 -10.37 25.20
C THR A 89 16.15 -11.74 25.79
N LEU A 90 15.35 -12.51 25.05
CA LEU A 90 14.84 -13.80 25.52
C LEU A 90 15.85 -14.93 25.27
N GLN A 91 16.25 -15.58 26.36
CA GLN A 91 17.00 -16.83 26.37
C GLN A 91 16.05 -18.01 26.60
N ALA A 92 16.47 -19.22 26.21
CA ALA A 92 15.66 -20.43 26.41
C ALA A 92 15.25 -20.64 27.88
N ASP A 93 16.09 -20.26 28.86
CA ASP A 93 15.72 -20.31 30.29
C ASP A 93 14.61 -19.31 30.64
N THR A 94 14.70 -18.07 30.14
CA THR A 94 13.65 -17.07 30.37
C THR A 94 12.32 -17.44 29.69
N GLU A 95 12.36 -18.03 28.48
CA GLU A 95 11.16 -18.52 27.80
C GLU A 95 10.48 -19.64 28.61
N ARG A 96 11.27 -20.61 29.09
CA ARG A 96 10.78 -21.69 29.97
C ARG A 96 10.17 -21.15 31.26
N ARG A 97 10.76 -20.13 31.88
CA ARG A 97 10.21 -19.50 33.10
C ARG A 97 8.88 -18.80 32.88
N ILE A 98 8.71 -18.10 31.75
CA ILE A 98 7.44 -17.44 31.40
C ILE A 98 6.34 -18.50 31.22
N GLN A 99 6.63 -19.57 30.48
CA GLN A 99 5.68 -20.68 30.29
C GLN A 99 5.36 -21.40 31.61
N ALA A 100 6.38 -21.68 32.43
CA ALA A 100 6.18 -22.32 33.73
C ALA A 100 5.31 -21.47 34.68
N PHE A 101 5.50 -20.14 34.66
CA PHE A 101 4.65 -19.22 35.41
C PHE A 101 3.19 -19.29 34.96
N GLU A 102 2.92 -19.18 33.65
CA GLU A 102 1.57 -19.26 33.10
C GLU A 102 0.91 -20.61 33.44
N ASN A 103 1.60 -21.73 33.17
CA ASN A 103 1.09 -23.07 33.48
C ASN A 103 0.80 -23.24 34.97
N LYS A 104 1.66 -22.72 35.85
CA LYS A 104 1.45 -22.76 37.31
C LYS A 104 0.19 -21.99 37.72
N CYS A 105 -0.04 -20.81 37.14
CA CYS A 105 -1.24 -20.01 37.40
C CYS A 105 -2.50 -20.70 36.86
N LEU A 106 -2.47 -21.19 35.62
CA LEU A 106 -3.61 -21.86 34.99
C LEU A 106 -4.00 -23.16 35.71
N ARG A 107 -3.04 -23.99 36.11
CA ARG A 107 -3.30 -25.19 36.93
C ARG A 107 -4.01 -24.83 38.23
N LYS A 108 -3.54 -23.79 38.93
CA LYS A 108 -4.18 -23.31 40.16
C LYS A 108 -5.60 -22.78 39.93
N LEU A 109 -5.84 -22.08 38.82
CA LEU A 109 -7.18 -21.60 38.45
C LEU A 109 -8.14 -22.76 38.16
N LEU A 110 -7.65 -23.82 37.52
CA LEU A 110 -8.39 -25.06 37.24
C LEU A 110 -8.47 -26.02 38.43
N ARG A 111 -7.82 -25.69 39.56
CA ARG A 111 -7.69 -26.56 40.75
C ARG A 111 -7.00 -27.90 40.48
N ILE A 112 -6.11 -27.94 39.49
CA ILE A 112 -5.32 -29.12 39.15
C ILE A 112 -4.09 -29.19 40.07
N SER A 113 -4.00 -30.29 40.81
CA SER A 113 -2.87 -30.65 41.66
C SER A 113 -1.75 -31.30 40.84
N TYR A 114 -0.54 -31.34 41.39
CA TYR A 114 0.55 -32.11 40.78
C TYR A 114 0.27 -33.62 40.82
N LYS A 115 -0.52 -34.08 41.81
CA LYS A 115 -0.92 -35.48 41.98
C LYS A 115 -1.87 -35.98 40.89
N ASP A 116 -2.49 -35.07 40.15
CA ASP A 116 -3.44 -35.42 39.09
C ASP A 116 -2.71 -35.87 37.81
N HIS A 117 -1.37 -35.74 37.76
CA HIS A 117 -0.51 -36.11 36.62
C HIS A 117 -0.96 -35.53 35.26
N VAL A 118 -1.73 -34.44 35.26
CA VAL A 118 -2.21 -33.77 34.04
C VAL A 118 -1.04 -33.08 33.31
N THR A 119 -0.95 -33.29 32.00
CA THR A 119 0.07 -32.68 31.12
C THR A 119 -0.18 -31.18 30.92
N ASN A 120 0.80 -30.44 30.42
CA ASN A 120 0.60 -29.01 30.15
C ASN A 120 -0.30 -28.80 28.92
N GLU A 121 -0.29 -29.76 28.00
CA GLU A 121 -1.11 -29.83 26.80
C GLU A 121 -2.59 -29.97 27.19
N SER A 122 -2.93 -30.93 28.05
CA SER A 122 -4.31 -31.09 28.55
C SER A 122 -4.79 -29.90 29.38
N VAL A 123 -3.91 -29.25 30.16
CA VAL A 123 -4.25 -27.99 30.83
C VAL A 123 -4.66 -26.91 29.82
N ARG A 124 -3.96 -26.80 28.68
CA ARG A 124 -4.31 -25.83 27.63
C ARG A 124 -5.62 -26.18 26.94
N GLU A 125 -5.86 -27.44 26.63
CA GLU A 125 -7.12 -27.92 26.04
C GLU A 125 -8.32 -27.59 26.94
N LEU A 126 -8.19 -27.79 28.25
CA LEU A 126 -9.23 -27.40 29.22
C LEU A 126 -9.48 -25.89 29.21
N VAL A 127 -8.43 -25.07 29.20
CA VAL A 127 -8.59 -23.61 29.10
C VAL A 127 -9.34 -23.25 27.81
N VAL A 128 -8.98 -23.86 26.68
CA VAL A 128 -9.66 -23.64 25.38
C VAL A 128 -11.13 -24.03 25.47
N ALA A 129 -11.46 -25.15 26.11
CA ALA A 129 -12.85 -25.56 26.30
C ALA A 129 -13.67 -24.54 27.12
N TYR A 130 -13.07 -23.90 28.13
CA TYR A 130 -13.79 -22.93 28.97
C TYR A 130 -13.88 -21.51 28.39
N VAL A 131 -12.85 -21.05 27.66
CA VAL A 131 -12.73 -19.63 27.25
C VAL A 131 -12.42 -19.42 25.77
N GLY A 132 -12.39 -20.48 24.97
CA GLY A 132 -11.98 -20.45 23.57
C GLY A 132 -10.46 -20.34 23.40
N LEU A 133 -10.01 -20.27 22.15
CA LEU A 133 -8.58 -20.17 21.83
C LEU A 133 -7.95 -18.91 22.46
N GLN A 134 -6.88 -19.09 23.23
CA GLN A 134 -6.16 -18.00 23.89
C GLN A 134 -4.69 -18.00 23.46
N GLU A 135 -4.13 -16.80 23.26
CA GLU A 135 -2.70 -16.62 23.00
C GLU A 135 -1.89 -16.92 24.29
N PRO A 136 -0.92 -17.85 24.27
CA PRO A 136 -0.03 -18.08 25.41
C PRO A 136 0.79 -16.83 25.76
N LEU A 137 1.18 -16.68 27.03
CA LEU A 137 1.88 -15.49 27.51
C LEU A 137 3.22 -15.26 26.78
N LEU A 138 3.95 -16.33 26.48
CA LEU A 138 5.17 -16.24 25.69
C LEU A 138 4.88 -15.74 24.26
N ALA A 139 3.78 -16.18 23.64
CA ALA A 139 3.39 -15.70 22.31
C ALA A 139 3.01 -14.21 22.36
N THR A 140 2.29 -13.76 23.41
CA THR A 140 2.03 -12.33 23.63
C THR A 140 3.33 -11.52 23.74
N VAL A 141 4.34 -12.01 24.47
CA VAL A 141 5.66 -11.36 24.56
C VAL A 141 6.34 -11.27 23.19
N LYS A 142 6.40 -12.39 22.45
CA LYS A 142 7.00 -12.43 21.10
C LYS A 142 6.29 -11.47 20.15
N ARG A 143 4.96 -11.47 20.16
CA ARG A 143 4.12 -10.58 19.34
C ARG A 143 4.35 -9.10 19.66
N ARG A 144 4.38 -8.71 20.94
CA ARG A 144 4.66 -7.31 21.34
C ARG A 144 6.05 -6.86 20.92
N LYS A 145 7.06 -7.72 21.12
CA LYS A 145 8.43 -7.49 20.67
C LYS A 145 8.52 -7.32 19.14
N LEU A 146 7.84 -8.16 18.36
CA LEU A 146 7.77 -8.05 16.89
C LEU A 146 7.01 -6.79 16.43
N ALA A 147 5.92 -6.43 17.11
CA ALA A 147 5.19 -5.19 16.83
C ALA A 147 6.05 -3.95 17.08
N TRP A 148 6.80 -3.94 18.19
CA TRP A 148 7.76 -2.87 18.49
C TRP A 148 8.90 -2.83 17.48
N PHE A 149 9.44 -3.99 17.08
CA PHE A 149 10.42 -4.07 16.00
C PHE A 149 9.90 -3.38 14.74
N GLY A 150 8.71 -3.79 14.27
CA GLY A 150 8.08 -3.20 13.07
C GLY A 150 7.79 -1.70 13.22
N HIS A 151 7.51 -1.22 14.43
CA HIS A 151 7.34 0.21 14.71
C HIS A 151 8.68 0.96 14.58
N VAL A 152 9.73 0.49 15.26
CA VAL A 152 11.07 1.10 15.24
C VAL A 152 11.68 1.08 13.83
N THR A 153 11.49 0.01 13.06
CA THR A 153 12.05 -0.08 11.69
C THR A 153 11.42 0.93 10.73
N ARG A 154 10.17 1.33 10.95
CA ARG A 154 9.44 2.27 10.07
C ARG A 154 9.74 3.74 10.37
N HIS A 155 10.27 4.07 11.54
CA HIS A 155 10.58 5.44 11.95
C HIS A 155 12.08 5.70 11.94
N ASP A 156 12.50 6.84 11.39
CA ASP A 156 13.88 7.29 11.51
C ASP A 156 14.07 7.99 12.87
N SER A 157 14.62 7.26 13.83
CA SER A 157 14.68 7.67 15.23
C SER A 157 15.93 7.15 15.92
N LEU A 158 16.30 7.76 17.06
CA LEU A 158 17.39 7.28 17.90
C LEU A 158 17.25 5.80 18.26
N SER A 159 16.02 5.33 18.52
CA SER A 159 15.73 3.91 18.78
C SER A 159 16.15 3.00 17.62
N LYS A 160 15.95 3.44 16.37
CA LYS A 160 16.39 2.71 15.18
C LYS A 160 17.91 2.72 15.07
N THR A 161 18.56 3.85 15.33
CA THR A 161 20.03 3.97 15.37
C THR A 161 20.63 3.08 16.46
N ILE A 162 20.06 3.04 17.66
CA ILE A 162 20.53 2.17 18.76
C ILE A 162 20.35 0.69 18.41
N LEU A 163 19.24 0.35 17.75
CA LEU A 163 18.92 -1.03 17.39
C LEU A 163 19.80 -1.56 16.25
N GLN A 164 20.05 -0.73 15.23
CA GLN A 164 20.81 -1.07 14.01
C GLN A 164 22.30 -0.73 14.11
N GLY A 165 22.67 0.14 15.07
CA GLY A 165 24.01 0.63 15.27
C GLY A 165 24.97 -0.49 15.70
N THR A 166 26.22 -0.29 15.33
CA THR A 166 27.35 -1.12 15.74
C THR A 166 28.23 -0.30 16.67
N VAL A 167 28.69 -0.92 17.76
CA VAL A 167 29.75 -0.34 18.61
C VAL A 167 31.10 -0.80 18.10
N GLU A 168 32.12 0.04 18.28
CA GLU A 168 33.51 -0.36 18.10
C GLU A 168 33.88 -1.47 19.09
N GLY A 169 34.79 -2.35 18.66
CA GLY A 169 35.23 -3.51 19.41
C GLY A 169 34.89 -4.84 18.76
N LYS A 170 35.31 -5.94 19.40
CA LYS A 170 35.12 -7.31 18.90
C LYS A 170 34.09 -8.05 19.76
N ARG A 171 33.48 -9.09 19.18
CA ARG A 171 32.71 -10.09 19.94
C ARG A 171 33.65 -11.19 20.42
N ARG A 172 33.41 -11.70 21.63
CA ARG A 172 34.12 -12.87 22.15
C ARG A 172 33.96 -14.06 21.19
N ARG A 173 35.03 -14.80 20.91
CA ARG A 173 34.98 -16.07 20.14
C ARG A 173 34.28 -17.17 20.96
N GLY A 174 33.56 -18.06 20.29
CA GLY A 174 32.83 -19.17 20.92
C GLY A 174 31.38 -18.84 21.27
N ARG A 175 30.95 -19.16 22.50
CA ARG A 175 29.57 -18.96 22.98
C ARG A 175 29.24 -17.47 23.16
N GLN A 176 28.91 -16.80 22.06
CA GLN A 176 28.50 -15.40 22.06
C GLN A 176 27.24 -15.18 22.89
N ARG A 177 27.18 -14.04 23.58
CA ARG A 177 25.95 -13.62 24.25
C ARG A 177 24.90 -13.32 23.18
N LYS A 178 23.69 -13.83 23.42
CA LYS A 178 22.52 -13.56 22.57
C LYS A 178 22.19 -12.07 22.64
N ALA A 179 22.05 -11.43 21.48
CA ALA A 179 21.57 -10.06 21.35
C ALA A 179 20.04 -10.03 21.22
N TRP A 180 19.45 -8.87 21.48
CA TRP A 180 18.01 -8.66 21.33
C TRP A 180 17.51 -9.06 19.92
N CYS A 181 18.32 -8.79 18.90
CA CYS A 181 18.01 -8.96 17.50
C CYS A 181 18.10 -10.43 17.04
N ASP A 182 18.87 -11.25 17.75
CA ASP A 182 18.95 -12.69 17.49
C ASP A 182 17.59 -13.36 17.70
N ASN A 183 16.79 -12.87 18.66
CA ASN A 183 15.41 -13.31 18.81
C ASN A 183 14.58 -13.08 17.55
N ILE A 184 14.70 -11.91 16.93
CA ILE A 184 13.94 -11.57 15.72
C ILE A 184 14.35 -12.51 14.58
N LYS A 185 15.66 -12.69 14.40
CA LYS A 185 16.22 -13.59 13.39
C LYS A 185 15.74 -15.03 13.58
N GLU A 186 15.80 -15.55 14.79
CA GLU A 186 15.36 -16.92 15.09
C GLU A 186 13.85 -17.11 14.88
N TRP A 187 13.01 -16.13 15.22
CA TRP A 187 11.55 -16.28 15.13
C TRP A 187 10.99 -16.03 13.74
N THR A 188 11.66 -15.22 12.93
CA THR A 188 11.15 -14.76 11.62
C THR A 188 11.97 -15.21 10.43
N GLY A 189 13.19 -15.71 10.67
CA GLY A 189 14.19 -15.94 9.62
C GLY A 189 14.75 -14.66 8.99
N MET A 190 14.32 -13.47 9.43
CA MET A 190 14.75 -12.19 8.84
C MET A 190 16.07 -11.72 9.45
N ALA A 191 17.05 -11.40 8.62
CA ALA A 191 18.23 -10.69 9.07
C ALA A 191 17.87 -9.23 9.42
N MET A 192 18.55 -8.61 10.39
CA MET A 192 18.26 -7.25 10.86
C MET A 192 18.21 -6.15 9.78
N TYR A 193 18.95 -6.34 8.69
CA TYR A 193 19.03 -5.43 7.55
C TYR A 193 18.01 -5.74 6.44
N GLU A 194 17.31 -6.89 6.50
CA GLU A 194 16.29 -7.29 5.51
C GLU A 194 14.92 -6.58 5.63
N PRO A 195 14.40 -6.21 6.81
CA PRO A 195 13.04 -5.65 6.90
C PRO A 195 12.88 -4.28 6.23
N VAL A 196 13.98 -3.55 5.95
CA VAL A 196 13.94 -2.34 5.12
C VAL A 196 13.89 -2.69 3.63
N ARG A 197 14.51 -3.80 3.20
CA ARG A 197 14.50 -4.26 1.79
C ARG A 197 13.26 -5.09 1.41
N LYS A 198 12.65 -5.82 2.35
CA LYS A 198 11.44 -6.63 2.09
C LYS A 198 10.12 -5.85 2.28
N ALA A 199 10.10 -4.79 3.10
CA ALA A 199 8.88 -3.98 3.28
C ALA A 199 8.61 -3.03 2.10
N LEU A 200 9.64 -2.69 1.33
CA LEU A 200 9.56 -1.98 0.06
C LEU A 200 10.61 -2.59 -0.86
N PRO A 201 10.29 -3.66 -1.62
CA PRO A 201 11.21 -4.10 -2.66
C PRO A 201 11.39 -2.92 -3.60
N ILE A 202 12.59 -2.34 -3.64
CA ILE A 202 12.99 -1.46 -4.74
C ILE A 202 13.14 -2.40 -5.94
N VAL A 203 12.02 -2.72 -6.57
CA VAL A 203 11.99 -3.39 -7.87
C VAL A 203 12.42 -2.34 -8.86
N PHE A 204 13.69 -2.38 -9.26
CA PHE A 204 14.10 -1.65 -10.45
C PHE A 204 13.39 -2.31 -11.63
N PRO A 205 12.44 -1.62 -12.27
CA PRO A 205 11.66 -2.25 -13.31
C PRO A 205 12.60 -2.58 -14.47
N GLN A 206 12.43 -3.76 -15.07
CA GLN A 206 13.23 -4.14 -16.22
C GLN A 206 13.00 -3.15 -17.35
N ARG A 207 14.09 -2.81 -18.07
CA ARG A 207 14.00 -1.89 -19.20
C ARG A 207 13.25 -2.55 -20.35
N VAL A 208 12.13 -1.95 -20.77
CA VAL A 208 11.38 -2.36 -21.96
C VAL A 208 11.52 -1.25 -22.99
N PRO A 209 12.27 -1.41 -24.08
CA PRO A 209 12.40 -0.38 -25.11
C PRO A 209 11.10 -0.25 -25.92
N LYS A 210 10.90 0.92 -26.53
CA LYS A 210 9.72 1.25 -27.34
C LYS A 210 8.40 1.05 -26.59
N SER A 211 8.34 1.52 -25.35
CA SER A 211 7.24 1.24 -24.44
C SER A 211 6.58 2.49 -23.86
N VAL A 212 5.27 2.39 -23.62
CA VAL A 212 4.49 3.44 -22.97
C VAL A 212 3.64 2.81 -21.87
N GLY A 213 3.74 3.34 -20.66
CA GLY A 213 2.86 3.01 -19.55
C GLY A 213 1.77 4.05 -19.36
N VAL A 214 0.61 3.64 -18.84
CA VAL A 214 -0.46 4.57 -18.46
C VAL A 214 -0.78 4.45 -16.96
N CYS A 215 -0.79 5.59 -16.28
CA CYS A 215 -1.16 5.74 -14.88
C CYS A 215 -2.60 6.22 -14.74
N LEU A 216 -3.50 5.32 -14.33
CA LEU A 216 -4.92 5.59 -14.12
C LEU A 216 -5.22 6.21 -12.73
N LYS A 217 -4.19 6.73 -12.04
CA LYS A 217 -4.25 7.30 -10.68
C LYS A 217 -4.99 6.38 -9.70
N VAL A 218 -6.19 6.76 -9.26
CA VAL A 218 -7.05 6.02 -8.32
C VAL A 218 -8.41 5.77 -8.96
N THR A 219 -8.81 4.50 -8.99
CA THR A 219 -10.06 4.02 -9.55
C THR A 219 -11.01 3.62 -8.42
N TYR A 220 -12.20 4.24 -8.36
CA TYR A 220 -13.13 4.02 -7.24
C TYR A 220 -14.62 4.17 -7.60
N GLY A 221 -15.47 3.53 -6.81
CA GLY A 221 -16.92 3.69 -6.86
C GLY A 221 -17.61 3.02 -8.05
N SER A 222 -18.82 3.50 -8.32
CA SER A 222 -19.69 2.98 -9.40
C SER A 222 -19.33 3.61 -10.74
N MET A 223 -18.94 2.76 -11.70
CA MET A 223 -18.66 3.14 -13.08
C MET A 223 -19.30 2.13 -14.03
N ASP A 224 -19.51 2.56 -15.28
CA ASP A 224 -19.99 1.68 -16.34
C ASP A 224 -18.87 0.71 -16.75
N PRO A 225 -19.04 -0.62 -16.55
CA PRO A 225 -18.01 -1.60 -16.89
C PRO A 225 -17.70 -1.62 -18.40
N THR A 226 -18.65 -1.24 -19.26
CA THR A 226 -18.42 -1.18 -20.71
C THR A 226 -17.43 -0.07 -21.08
N LYS A 227 -17.48 1.07 -20.38
CA LYS A 227 -16.50 2.16 -20.58
C LYS A 227 -15.10 1.76 -20.15
N VAL A 228 -14.97 1.05 -19.03
CA VAL A 228 -13.67 0.54 -18.56
C VAL A 228 -13.09 -0.45 -19.58
N LEU A 229 -13.92 -1.33 -20.12
CA LEU A 229 -13.53 -2.27 -21.17
C LEU A 229 -13.07 -1.57 -22.45
N GLU A 230 -13.88 -0.61 -22.96
CA GLU A 230 -13.53 0.19 -24.14
C GLU A 230 -12.22 0.94 -23.95
N TRP A 231 -12.02 1.54 -22.77
CA TRP A 231 -10.80 2.26 -22.45
C TRP A 231 -9.58 1.34 -22.45
N MET A 232 -9.67 0.16 -21.83
CA MET A 232 -8.57 -0.81 -21.80
C MET A 232 -8.20 -1.32 -23.20
N GLU A 233 -9.18 -1.71 -24.01
CA GLU A 233 -8.90 -2.19 -25.37
C GLU A 233 -8.42 -1.07 -26.30
N TYR A 234 -8.90 0.17 -26.14
CA TYR A 234 -8.36 1.31 -26.89
C TYR A 234 -6.88 1.51 -26.58
N HIS A 235 -6.49 1.46 -25.30
CA HIS A 235 -5.09 1.62 -24.92
C HIS A 235 -4.21 0.46 -25.41
N ARG A 236 -4.74 -0.76 -25.48
CA ARG A 236 -4.06 -1.89 -26.15
C ARG A 236 -3.91 -1.64 -27.66
N LEU A 237 -4.91 -1.07 -28.32
CA LEU A 237 -4.83 -0.68 -29.72
C LEU A 237 -3.76 0.40 -29.96
N MET A 238 -3.55 1.32 -29.01
CA MET A 238 -2.50 2.35 -29.04
C MET A 238 -1.10 1.84 -28.64
N ALA A 239 -0.94 0.52 -28.52
CA ALA A 239 0.30 -0.16 -28.11
C ALA A 239 0.83 0.26 -26.72
N VAL A 240 -0.06 0.58 -25.78
CA VAL A 240 0.32 0.71 -24.37
C VAL A 240 0.87 -0.63 -23.87
N THR A 241 1.98 -0.58 -23.14
CA THR A 241 2.67 -1.76 -22.62
C THR A 241 2.00 -2.28 -21.34
N SER A 242 1.65 -1.36 -20.44
CA SER A 242 1.01 -1.71 -19.18
C SER A 242 0.23 -0.53 -18.61
N VAL A 243 -0.83 -0.83 -17.87
CA VAL A 243 -1.62 0.13 -17.10
C VAL A 243 -1.39 -0.11 -15.61
N PHE A 244 -1.38 0.95 -14.81
CA PHE A 244 -1.32 0.85 -13.36
C PHE A 244 -2.40 1.71 -12.72
N THR A 245 -3.06 1.19 -11.68
CA THR A 245 -4.04 1.92 -10.88
C THR A 245 -4.03 1.47 -9.42
N TYR A 246 -4.41 2.37 -8.54
CA TYR A 246 -4.97 1.99 -7.24
C TYR A 246 -6.47 1.75 -7.36
N THR A 247 -7.02 0.80 -6.61
CA THR A 247 -8.46 0.51 -6.57
C THR A 247 -9.03 0.71 -5.17
N PHE A 248 -10.26 1.19 -5.07
CA PHE A 248 -10.97 1.37 -3.81
C PHE A 248 -12.48 1.22 -4.00
N ASP A 249 -13.11 0.33 -3.23
CA ASP A 249 -14.58 0.20 -3.15
C ASP A 249 -15.26 0.18 -4.53
N LEU A 250 -14.86 -0.78 -5.36
CA LEU A 250 -15.37 -0.95 -6.73
C LEU A 250 -16.60 -1.85 -6.74
N ASP A 251 -17.57 -1.49 -7.57
CA ASP A 251 -18.72 -2.34 -7.83
C ASP A 251 -18.27 -3.67 -8.47
N PRO A 252 -18.92 -4.81 -8.16
CA PRO A 252 -18.52 -6.12 -8.67
C PRO A 252 -18.35 -6.20 -10.20
N PRO A 253 -19.21 -5.59 -11.04
CA PRO A 253 -19.02 -5.63 -12.49
C PRO A 253 -17.74 -4.90 -12.96
N VAL A 254 -17.38 -3.79 -12.31
CA VAL A 254 -16.15 -3.05 -12.64
C VAL A 254 -14.93 -3.84 -12.18
N GLN A 255 -14.99 -4.41 -10.97
CA GLN A 255 -13.93 -5.26 -10.44
C GLN A 255 -13.65 -6.45 -11.38
N ALA A 256 -14.69 -7.09 -11.91
CA ALA A 256 -14.55 -8.20 -12.85
C ALA A 256 -13.79 -7.82 -14.14
N VAL A 257 -14.07 -6.63 -14.70
CA VAL A 257 -13.33 -6.12 -15.87
C VAL A 257 -11.87 -5.86 -15.53
N LEU A 258 -11.57 -5.23 -14.38
CA LEU A 258 -10.19 -4.98 -13.96
C LEU A 258 -9.43 -6.29 -13.69
N ASP A 259 -10.06 -7.25 -13.00
CA ASP A 259 -9.47 -8.55 -12.68
C ASP A 259 -9.09 -9.33 -13.95
N TYR A 260 -9.89 -9.22 -15.01
CA TYR A 260 -9.57 -9.77 -16.31
C TYR A 260 -8.23 -9.22 -16.86
N TYR A 261 -8.05 -7.89 -16.84
CA TYR A 261 -6.82 -7.27 -17.33
C TYR A 261 -5.62 -7.47 -16.39
N VAL A 262 -5.86 -7.64 -15.09
CA VAL A 262 -4.83 -8.08 -14.12
C VAL A 262 -4.35 -9.48 -14.48
N LYS A 263 -5.27 -10.41 -14.71
CA LYS A 263 -4.94 -11.78 -15.12
C LYS A 263 -4.22 -11.84 -16.47
N LEU A 264 -4.58 -10.95 -17.39
CA LEU A 264 -3.92 -10.80 -18.69
C LEU A 264 -2.48 -10.24 -18.56
N GLY A 265 -2.11 -9.67 -17.41
CA GLY A 265 -0.83 -9.00 -17.20
C GLY A 265 -0.76 -7.60 -17.84
N PHE A 266 -1.87 -7.07 -18.34
CA PHE A 266 -1.94 -5.73 -18.92
C PHE A 266 -2.13 -4.65 -17.86
N LEU A 267 -2.87 -4.96 -16.79
CA LEU A 267 -3.17 -4.04 -15.68
C LEU A 267 -2.47 -4.50 -14.40
N THR A 268 -1.84 -3.57 -13.70
CA THR A 268 -1.49 -3.73 -12.29
C THR A 268 -2.47 -2.91 -11.45
N ALA A 269 -3.34 -3.57 -10.71
CA ALA A 269 -4.29 -2.95 -9.80
C ALA A 269 -3.89 -3.25 -8.35
N ILE A 270 -3.63 -2.22 -7.55
CA ILE A 270 -3.33 -2.38 -6.12
C ILE A 270 -4.52 -1.89 -5.30
N PRO A 271 -5.13 -2.75 -4.46
CA PRO A 271 -6.15 -2.31 -3.51
C PRO A 271 -5.55 -1.27 -2.55
N ALA A 272 -6.07 -0.05 -2.60
CA ALA A 272 -5.77 0.96 -1.61
C ALA A 272 -6.59 0.65 -0.35
N HIS A 273 -5.93 0.18 0.71
CA HIS A 273 -6.50 0.15 2.05
C HIS A 273 -5.99 1.38 2.78
N PRO A 274 -6.71 2.53 2.76
CA PRO A 274 -6.27 3.69 3.50
C PRO A 274 -6.11 3.31 4.96
N ALA A 275 -4.91 3.53 5.50
CA ALA A 275 -4.61 3.24 6.89
C ALA A 275 -5.61 3.99 7.78
N THR A 276 -6.24 3.29 8.71
CA THR A 276 -6.98 3.95 9.78
C THR A 276 -5.97 4.73 10.61
N SER A 277 -5.99 6.06 10.49
CA SER A 277 -5.19 6.91 11.36
C SER A 277 -5.77 6.80 12.77
N THR A 278 -5.09 6.03 13.61
CA THR A 278 -5.15 6.05 15.08
C THR A 278 -6.54 5.87 15.71
N GLY A 279 -6.86 4.67 16.19
CA GLY A 279 -7.62 4.41 17.43
C GLY A 279 -9.00 5.05 17.67
N GLY A 280 -9.62 5.72 16.69
CA GLY A 280 -10.97 6.28 16.78
C GLY A 280 -12.01 5.47 16.01
N ALA A 281 -13.29 5.79 16.21
CA ALA A 281 -14.39 5.24 15.41
C ALA A 281 -14.08 5.35 13.90
N PRO A 282 -14.54 4.40 13.05
CA PRO A 282 -14.10 4.25 11.67
C PRO A 282 -14.10 5.59 10.92
N ARG A 283 -12.92 6.21 10.79
CA ARG A 283 -12.69 7.31 9.85
C ARG A 283 -12.49 6.77 8.45
N GLY A 284 -13.29 5.76 8.08
CA GLY A 284 -13.42 5.36 6.69
C GLY A 284 -13.76 6.61 5.90
N PHE A 285 -13.21 6.70 4.69
CA PHE A 285 -13.68 7.69 3.76
C PHE A 285 -15.22 7.53 3.69
N ARG A 286 -15.98 8.58 4.01
CA ARG A 286 -17.44 8.66 3.91
C ARG A 286 -17.75 9.88 3.06
N ARG A 287 -18.75 9.83 2.16
CA ARG A 287 -19.11 11.00 1.34
C ARG A 287 -19.57 12.11 2.28
N PRO A 288 -19.11 13.37 2.11
CA PRO A 288 -18.37 13.95 0.97
C PRO A 288 -16.84 14.02 1.19
N ARG A 289 -16.31 13.39 2.25
CA ARG A 289 -14.89 13.45 2.62
C ARG A 289 -13.96 12.78 1.59
N PHE A 290 -14.51 11.86 0.77
CA PHE A 290 -13.80 11.19 -0.34
C PHE A 290 -13.24 12.16 -1.38
N GLU A 291 -14.04 13.14 -1.82
CA GLU A 291 -13.68 13.98 -2.96
C GLU A 291 -12.47 14.88 -2.65
N LYS A 292 -12.30 15.30 -1.39
CA LYS A 292 -11.15 16.12 -0.97
C LYS A 292 -9.87 15.30 -0.81
N GLN A 293 -9.97 14.05 -0.37
CA GLN A 293 -8.81 13.19 -0.14
C GLN A 293 -8.32 12.52 -1.43
N ALA A 294 -9.22 12.19 -2.36
CA ALA A 294 -8.88 11.63 -3.67
C ALA A 294 -7.85 12.49 -4.42
N TRP A 295 -7.96 13.82 -4.37
CA TRP A 295 -6.99 14.74 -4.98
C TRP A 295 -5.57 14.59 -4.42
N VAL A 296 -5.43 14.33 -3.12
CA VAL A 296 -4.12 14.11 -2.47
C VAL A 296 -3.58 12.73 -2.85
N ASP A 297 -4.46 11.73 -2.88
CA ASP A 297 -4.10 10.35 -3.17
C ASP A 297 -3.74 10.14 -4.65
N GLU A 298 -4.32 10.93 -5.57
CA GLU A 298 -3.99 10.95 -7.01
C GLU A 298 -2.52 11.30 -7.26
N ILE A 299 -1.95 12.25 -6.51
CA ILE A 299 -0.56 12.68 -6.66
C ILE A 299 0.39 11.55 -6.21
N TRP A 300 0.09 10.92 -5.08
CA TRP A 300 0.85 9.77 -4.60
C TRP A 300 0.76 8.61 -5.59
N ALA A 301 -0.45 8.29 -6.08
CA ALA A 301 -0.68 7.24 -7.05
C ALA A 301 0.10 7.47 -8.35
N ALA A 302 0.10 8.69 -8.89
CA ALA A 302 0.85 9.05 -10.09
C ALA A 302 2.36 8.88 -9.90
N ASN A 303 2.91 9.28 -8.75
CA ASN A 303 4.33 9.12 -8.47
C ASN A 303 4.74 7.67 -8.26
N ASP A 304 3.99 6.89 -7.49
CA ASP A 304 4.30 5.47 -7.29
C ASP A 304 4.19 4.70 -8.62
N CYS A 305 3.16 5.00 -9.40
CA CYS A 305 2.98 4.50 -10.77
C CYS A 305 4.20 4.78 -11.66
N LYS A 306 4.67 6.04 -11.70
CA LYS A 306 5.92 6.44 -12.39
C LYS A 306 7.11 5.63 -11.92
N HIS A 307 7.28 5.43 -10.62
CA HIS A 307 8.40 4.67 -10.07
C HIS A 307 8.35 3.19 -10.47
N ARG A 308 7.18 2.56 -10.39
CA ARG A 308 6.97 1.17 -10.82
C ARG A 308 7.14 0.94 -12.32
N MET A 309 6.82 1.95 -13.12
CA MET A 309 7.01 1.92 -14.57
C MET A 309 8.28 2.63 -15.03
N SER A 310 9.26 2.84 -14.15
CA SER A 310 10.55 3.44 -14.49
C SER A 310 11.46 2.58 -15.37
N GLY A 311 10.99 1.43 -15.85
CA GLY A 311 11.61 0.65 -16.91
C GLY A 311 11.09 0.99 -18.31
N LEU A 312 10.03 1.79 -18.42
CA LEU A 312 9.43 2.17 -19.70
C LEU A 312 10.03 3.47 -20.26
N ASP A 313 9.85 3.72 -21.57
CA ASP A 313 10.34 4.96 -22.21
C ASP A 313 9.54 6.17 -21.75
N TYR A 314 8.21 6.01 -21.74
CA TYR A 314 7.29 7.06 -21.34
C TYR A 314 6.20 6.52 -20.41
N VAL A 315 5.73 7.40 -19.53
CA VAL A 315 4.56 7.16 -18.69
C VAL A 315 3.60 8.33 -18.86
N ILE A 316 2.34 8.03 -19.15
CA ILE A 316 1.26 9.02 -19.29
C ILE A 316 0.35 8.94 -18.08
N VAL A 317 0.08 10.09 -17.45
CA VAL A 317 -0.96 10.20 -16.42
C VAL A 317 -2.26 10.55 -17.13
N MET A 318 -3.27 9.68 -17.03
CA MET A 318 -4.49 9.78 -17.82
C MET A 318 -5.70 9.28 -17.03
N ASP A 319 -6.86 9.88 -17.28
CA ASP A 319 -8.13 9.48 -16.67
C ASP A 319 -8.95 8.58 -17.63
N MET A 320 -9.95 7.87 -17.11
CA MET A 320 -10.79 6.96 -17.91
C MET A 320 -11.71 7.67 -18.92
N ASP A 321 -11.87 8.98 -18.80
CA ASP A 321 -12.64 9.82 -19.73
C ASP A 321 -11.77 10.46 -20.82
N GLU A 322 -10.55 9.94 -21.04
CA GLU A 322 -9.56 10.55 -21.91
C GLU A 322 -8.93 9.61 -22.91
N PHE A 323 -8.77 10.12 -24.13
CA PHE A 323 -8.27 9.38 -25.27
C PHE A 323 -7.38 10.28 -26.11
N ILE A 324 -6.15 9.84 -26.38
CA ILE A 324 -5.27 10.52 -27.33
C ILE A 324 -5.44 9.82 -28.67
N VAL A 325 -5.88 10.55 -29.69
CA VAL A 325 -6.08 10.02 -31.05
C VAL A 325 -4.91 10.46 -31.92
N PRO A 326 -4.06 9.54 -32.40
CA PRO A 326 -2.95 9.86 -33.30
C PRO A 326 -3.41 10.48 -34.63
N LYS A 327 -2.54 11.31 -35.22
CA LYS A 327 -2.72 11.94 -36.53
C LYS A 327 -1.48 11.81 -37.40
N LYS A 328 -1.58 12.26 -38.66
CA LYS A 328 -0.46 12.34 -39.62
C LYS A 328 0.28 11.01 -39.83
N GLY A 329 -0.49 9.91 -39.85
CA GLY A 329 0.05 8.57 -40.07
C GLY A 329 0.69 7.91 -38.84
N LEU A 330 0.80 8.62 -37.71
CA LEU A 330 1.19 8.03 -36.43
C LEU A 330 0.12 7.04 -35.96
N GLN A 331 0.53 5.95 -35.31
CA GLN A 331 -0.38 4.85 -34.93
C GLN A 331 -0.47 4.65 -33.43
N THR A 332 0.59 4.95 -32.69
CA THR A 332 0.72 4.64 -31.27
C THR A 332 1.05 5.86 -30.42
N TYR A 333 0.90 5.72 -29.10
CA TYR A 333 1.35 6.74 -28.16
C TYR A 333 2.87 6.91 -28.17
N TYR A 334 3.61 5.83 -28.45
CA TYR A 334 5.05 5.89 -28.57
C TYR A 334 5.47 6.78 -29.74
N ASP A 335 4.85 6.63 -30.92
CA ASP A 335 5.19 7.42 -32.11
C ASP A 335 5.01 8.93 -31.86
N ILE A 336 3.93 9.32 -31.18
CA ILE A 336 3.64 10.71 -30.83
C ILE A 336 4.71 11.27 -29.89
N LEU A 337 5.06 10.52 -28.84
CA LEU A 337 6.03 10.96 -27.84
C LEU A 337 7.46 10.92 -28.37
N GLU A 338 7.79 9.96 -29.23
CA GLU A 338 9.08 9.90 -29.91
C GLU A 338 9.25 11.10 -30.85
N LEU A 339 8.22 11.48 -31.62
CA LEU A 339 8.24 12.70 -32.42
C LEU A 339 8.45 13.95 -31.54
N ALA A 340 7.73 14.06 -30.43
CA ALA A 340 7.87 15.18 -29.50
C ALA A 340 9.28 15.26 -28.88
N GLN A 341 9.86 14.11 -28.52
CA GLN A 341 11.21 13.99 -27.97
C GLN A 341 12.30 14.29 -29.01
N LYS A 342 12.12 13.91 -30.27
CA LYS A 342 13.02 14.27 -31.38
C LYS A 342 13.06 15.78 -31.61
N ASN A 343 11.91 16.44 -31.51
CA ASN A 343 11.83 17.90 -31.63
C ASN A 343 12.41 18.64 -30.42
N ASN A 344 12.46 17.98 -29.25
CA ASN A 344 12.94 18.58 -28.00
C ASN A 344 13.77 17.56 -27.19
N TYR A 345 15.03 17.33 -27.59
CA TYR A 345 15.88 16.28 -26.99
C TYR A 345 16.09 16.43 -25.47
N ASN A 346 16.05 17.66 -24.94
CA ASN A 346 16.19 17.95 -23.51
C ASN A 346 14.86 17.85 -22.73
N ALA A 347 13.77 17.47 -23.38
CA ALA A 347 12.49 17.28 -22.71
C ALA A 347 12.52 16.02 -21.83
N ALA A 348 11.83 16.11 -20.70
CA ALA A 348 11.49 14.98 -19.82
C ALA A 348 10.00 14.93 -19.48
N GLY A 349 9.28 16.04 -19.67
CA GLY A 349 7.82 16.09 -19.59
C GLY A 349 7.23 16.61 -20.89
N PHE A 350 6.07 16.07 -21.27
CA PHE A 350 5.36 16.44 -22.48
C PHE A 350 3.91 16.76 -22.16
N PHE A 351 3.40 17.88 -22.61
CA PHE A 351 1.99 18.23 -22.38
C PHE A 351 1.15 18.16 -23.64
N PHE A 352 -0.08 17.70 -23.44
CA PHE A 352 -1.13 17.57 -24.43
C PHE A 352 -2.24 18.57 -24.14
N ASN A 353 -2.68 19.28 -25.16
CA ASN A 353 -3.87 20.12 -25.13
C ASN A 353 -5.10 19.23 -25.33
N SER A 354 -6.02 19.28 -24.37
CA SER A 354 -7.29 18.55 -24.50
C SER A 354 -8.33 19.38 -25.22
N HIS A 355 -9.23 18.67 -25.91
CA HIS A 355 -10.48 19.22 -26.39
C HIS A 355 -11.61 18.46 -25.70
N VAL A 356 -12.50 19.22 -25.07
CA VAL A 356 -13.61 18.64 -24.32
C VAL A 356 -14.70 18.21 -25.30
N ILE A 357 -15.15 16.96 -25.15
CA ILE A 357 -16.37 16.43 -25.76
C ILE A 357 -17.46 16.52 -24.68
N LEU A 358 -18.46 17.36 -24.92
CA LEU A 358 -19.53 17.61 -23.96
C LEU A 358 -20.63 16.55 -24.12
N LEU A 359 -20.77 15.70 -23.11
CA LEU A 359 -21.78 14.64 -23.10
C LEU A 359 -23.21 15.20 -23.11
N ASP A 360 -23.42 16.41 -22.56
CA ASP A 360 -24.73 17.09 -22.53
C ASP A 360 -25.20 17.59 -23.91
N TRP A 361 -24.32 17.58 -24.92
CA TRP A 361 -24.74 17.86 -26.29
C TRP A 361 -25.47 16.69 -26.94
N GLY A 362 -25.58 15.56 -26.25
CA GLY A 362 -26.25 14.36 -26.72
C GLY A 362 -25.40 13.53 -27.68
N ALA A 363 -25.84 12.29 -27.91
CA ALA A 363 -25.21 11.43 -28.90
C ALA A 363 -25.36 12.05 -30.29
N THR A 364 -24.25 12.10 -31.02
CA THR A 364 -24.18 12.72 -32.36
C THR A 364 -24.43 11.72 -33.48
N ARG A 365 -24.32 10.42 -33.16
CA ARG A 365 -24.55 9.31 -34.07
C ARG A 365 -24.83 8.03 -33.30
N GLU A 366 -25.38 7.05 -34.00
CA GLU A 366 -25.43 5.67 -33.51
C GLU A 366 -24.04 5.02 -33.56
N SER A 367 -23.61 4.52 -32.41
CA SER A 367 -22.41 3.70 -32.28
C SER A 367 -22.63 2.69 -31.14
N PRO A 368 -22.14 1.46 -31.27
CA PRO A 368 -22.23 0.48 -30.20
C PRO A 368 -21.23 0.81 -29.08
N LEU A 369 -20.23 1.64 -29.36
CA LEU A 369 -19.20 2.08 -28.41
C LEU A 369 -19.59 3.43 -27.79
N GLN A 370 -19.35 3.60 -26.50
CA GLN A 370 -19.57 4.86 -25.79
C GLN A 370 -18.69 5.98 -26.37
N ILE A 371 -17.41 5.68 -26.67
CA ILE A 371 -16.47 6.67 -27.21
C ILE A 371 -16.83 7.14 -28.62
N GLY A 372 -17.55 6.32 -29.37
CA GLY A 372 -17.90 6.56 -30.78
C GLY A 372 -19.22 7.31 -31.00
N LYS A 373 -20.05 7.45 -29.96
CA LYS A 373 -21.34 8.15 -30.00
C LYS A 373 -21.19 9.68 -30.13
N PHE A 374 -20.09 10.24 -29.63
CA PHE A 374 -19.90 11.67 -29.48
C PHE A 374 -18.74 12.16 -30.35
N THR A 375 -19.06 12.97 -31.37
CA THR A 375 -18.08 13.54 -32.32
C THR A 375 -17.98 15.06 -32.23
N LEU A 376 -18.91 15.71 -31.52
CA LEU A 376 -18.87 17.15 -31.32
C LEU A 376 -17.98 17.49 -30.14
N ARG A 377 -16.95 18.31 -30.40
CA ARG A 377 -16.05 18.83 -29.38
C ARG A 377 -16.01 20.35 -29.35
N THR A 378 -15.46 20.87 -28.27
CA THR A 378 -15.12 22.29 -28.14
C THR A 378 -14.07 22.71 -29.18
N LYS A 379 -14.23 23.91 -29.75
CA LYS A 379 -13.28 24.50 -30.71
C LYS A 379 -11.96 24.89 -30.05
N THR A 380 -12.01 25.34 -28.79
CA THR A 380 -10.85 25.85 -28.05
C THR A 380 -10.19 24.73 -27.23
N PRO A 381 -8.88 24.49 -27.37
CA PRO A 381 -8.17 23.58 -26.50
C PRO A 381 -8.15 24.10 -25.05
N ASN A 382 -8.12 23.19 -24.08
CA ASN A 382 -8.16 23.50 -22.66
C ASN A 382 -9.31 24.45 -22.31
N TYR A 383 -10.53 24.09 -22.72
CA TYR A 383 -11.76 24.90 -22.73
C TYR A 383 -12.00 25.79 -21.47
N ASN A 384 -11.56 25.40 -20.26
CA ASN A 384 -11.72 26.19 -19.03
C ASN A 384 -10.42 26.72 -18.40
N GLY A 385 -9.36 26.87 -19.20
CA GLY A 385 -8.11 27.50 -18.78
C GLY A 385 -6.90 26.63 -19.03
N PHE A 386 -5.76 27.29 -19.23
CA PHE A 386 -4.46 26.62 -19.38
C PHE A 386 -4.18 25.76 -18.14
N TYR A 387 -3.66 24.55 -18.38
CA TYR A 387 -3.28 23.54 -17.37
C TYR A 387 -4.40 22.77 -16.66
N GLN A 388 -5.64 23.28 -16.56
CA GLN A 388 -6.70 22.53 -15.85
C GLN A 388 -7.16 21.26 -16.59
N ASN A 389 -7.04 21.25 -17.91
CA ASN A 389 -7.40 20.11 -18.75
C ASN A 389 -6.21 19.62 -19.60
N ALA A 390 -4.99 20.04 -19.31
CA ALA A 390 -3.82 19.50 -20.00
C ALA A 390 -3.53 18.10 -19.44
N ARG A 391 -3.03 17.20 -20.30
CA ARG A 391 -2.50 15.90 -19.86
C ARG A 391 -1.04 15.78 -20.15
N TRP A 392 -0.38 14.92 -19.39
CA TRP A 392 1.06 14.90 -19.36
C TRP A 392 1.61 13.50 -19.48
N ALA A 393 2.64 13.39 -20.33
CA ALA A 393 3.55 12.28 -20.35
C ALA A 393 4.89 12.69 -19.75
N SER A 394 5.65 11.72 -19.29
CA SER A 394 6.97 11.94 -18.74
C SER A 394 7.91 10.79 -19.06
N ILE A 395 9.21 11.09 -19.14
CA ILE A 395 10.28 10.11 -19.11
C ILE A 395 10.57 9.85 -17.62
N PRO A 396 10.22 8.68 -17.06
CA PRO A 396 10.25 8.45 -15.62
C PRO A 396 11.61 8.74 -14.97
N GLN A 397 12.70 8.37 -15.62
CA GLN A 397 14.07 8.45 -15.11
C GLN A 397 14.59 9.90 -15.09
N LYS A 398 14.06 10.75 -15.98
CA LYS A 398 14.40 12.18 -16.08
C LYS A 398 13.44 13.07 -15.29
N THR A 399 12.44 12.49 -14.63
CA THR A 399 11.40 13.22 -13.92
C THR A 399 11.59 13.12 -12.42
N TYR A 400 11.46 14.25 -11.72
CA TYR A 400 11.53 14.30 -10.27
C TYR A 400 10.17 13.94 -9.68
N PHE A 401 9.13 14.68 -10.07
CA PHE A 401 7.81 14.60 -9.44
C PHE A 401 6.69 14.76 -10.47
N LEU A 402 5.58 14.07 -10.23
CA LEU A 402 4.34 14.21 -10.99
C LEU A 402 3.25 14.79 -10.10
N GLU A 403 2.57 15.84 -10.55
CA GLU A 403 1.30 16.29 -10.00
C GLU A 403 0.15 15.91 -10.92
N ASN A 404 -1.08 16.22 -10.51
CA ASN A 404 -2.28 15.87 -11.27
C ASN A 404 -2.24 16.41 -12.71
N ASN A 405 -1.74 17.64 -12.89
CA ASN A 405 -1.70 18.33 -14.19
C ASN A 405 -0.35 19.01 -14.47
N VAL A 406 0.75 18.56 -13.85
CA VAL A 406 2.08 19.14 -14.06
C VAL A 406 3.15 18.04 -13.91
N VAL A 407 4.16 18.07 -14.78
CA VAL A 407 5.38 17.27 -14.64
C VAL A 407 6.50 18.18 -14.17
N TYR A 408 7.26 17.73 -13.16
CA TYR A 408 8.47 18.41 -12.69
C TYR A 408 9.71 17.61 -13.12
N PRO A 409 10.38 17.99 -14.21
CA PRO A 409 11.64 17.40 -14.64
C PRO A 409 12.75 17.54 -13.60
N ARG A 410 13.72 16.62 -13.62
CA ARG A 410 15.02 16.82 -12.97
C ARG A 410 15.82 17.83 -13.80
N LYS A 411 16.55 18.73 -13.15
CA LYS A 411 17.53 19.57 -13.86
C LYS A 411 18.61 18.67 -14.49
N PRO A 412 19.07 18.94 -15.73
CA PRO A 412 18.79 20.12 -16.58
C PRO A 412 17.60 19.95 -17.56
N PHE A 413 16.78 18.92 -17.42
CA PHE A 413 15.68 18.63 -18.33
C PHE A 413 14.51 19.62 -18.19
N VAL A 414 13.72 19.74 -19.25
CA VAL A 414 12.59 20.68 -19.34
C VAL A 414 11.28 19.99 -19.70
N THR A 415 10.18 20.74 -19.67
CA THR A 415 8.91 20.32 -20.24
C THR A 415 8.73 20.91 -21.65
N ALA A 416 8.10 20.16 -22.55
CA ALA A 416 7.87 20.60 -23.93
C ALA A 416 6.43 20.29 -24.40
N PRO A 417 5.87 21.06 -25.34
CA PRO A 417 4.59 20.73 -25.95
C PRO A 417 4.72 19.51 -26.87
N VAL A 418 3.69 18.66 -26.90
CA VAL A 418 3.52 17.71 -28.00
C VAL A 418 2.99 18.47 -29.23
N PRO A 419 3.55 18.25 -30.44
CA PRO A 419 3.07 18.88 -31.67
C PRO A 419 1.56 18.70 -31.86
N ARG A 420 0.81 19.81 -31.99
CA ARG A 420 -0.67 19.81 -31.97
C ARG A 420 -1.30 19.11 -33.17
N ASP A 421 -0.54 18.96 -34.23
CA ASP A 421 -0.88 18.32 -35.48
C ASP A 421 -0.62 16.79 -35.45
N ALA A 422 0.08 16.29 -34.43
CA ALA A 422 0.35 14.86 -34.23
C ALA A 422 -0.79 14.11 -33.51
N TYR A 423 -1.74 14.82 -32.89
CA TYR A 423 -2.82 14.18 -32.13
C TYR A 423 -4.10 15.04 -32.04
N THR A 424 -5.19 14.43 -31.57
CA THR A 424 -6.24 15.13 -30.80
C THR A 424 -6.42 14.43 -29.46
N LEU A 425 -6.41 15.16 -28.35
CA LEU A 425 -6.80 14.59 -27.06
C LEU A 425 -8.28 14.89 -26.81
N PHE A 426 -9.08 13.85 -26.67
CA PHE A 426 -10.48 13.91 -26.31
C PHE A 426 -10.66 13.71 -24.81
N HIS A 427 -11.40 14.61 -24.18
CA HIS A 427 -11.76 14.55 -22.76
C HIS A 427 -13.30 14.60 -22.65
N TYR A 428 -13.91 13.46 -22.36
CA TYR A 428 -15.36 13.25 -22.36
C TYR A 428 -15.97 13.67 -21.03
N ARG A 429 -16.68 14.80 -20.99
CA ARG A 429 -17.20 15.38 -19.73
C ARG A 429 -18.61 15.89 -19.86
N ALA A 430 -19.36 15.82 -18.76
CA ALA A 430 -20.53 16.67 -18.56
C ALA A 430 -20.09 18.10 -18.20
N CYS A 431 -20.91 19.08 -18.56
CA CYS A 431 -20.72 20.48 -18.25
C CYS A 431 -20.79 20.69 -16.74
N LYS A 432 -19.74 21.29 -16.17
CA LYS A 432 -19.71 21.63 -14.75
C LYS A 432 -20.43 22.96 -14.49
N PRO A 433 -21.03 23.18 -13.31
CA PRO A 433 -21.67 24.45 -12.97
C PRO A 433 -20.78 25.68 -13.15
N ALA A 434 -19.46 25.54 -12.91
CA ALA A 434 -18.49 26.62 -13.11
C ALA A 434 -18.21 26.94 -14.58
N TRP A 435 -18.54 26.04 -15.51
CA TRP A 435 -18.24 26.16 -16.93
C TRP A 435 -19.35 26.95 -17.63
N LYS A 436 -19.26 28.28 -17.59
CA LYS A 436 -20.24 29.16 -18.23
C LYS A 436 -20.31 28.86 -19.73
N ARG A 437 -21.54 28.82 -20.27
CA ARG A 437 -21.84 28.76 -21.72
C ARG A 437 -21.55 27.44 -22.44
N CYS A 438 -21.47 26.28 -21.77
CA CYS A 438 -21.30 24.98 -22.47
C CYS A 438 -22.31 24.74 -23.61
N ALA A 439 -23.58 25.13 -23.41
CA ALA A 439 -24.65 24.87 -24.38
C ALA A 439 -24.60 25.76 -25.63
N VAL A 440 -24.03 26.96 -25.52
CA VAL A 440 -24.08 28.02 -26.57
C VAL A 440 -22.74 28.23 -27.28
N ARG A 441 -21.72 27.41 -26.94
CA ARG A 441 -20.40 27.52 -27.56
C ARG A 441 -20.36 26.88 -28.95
N PRO A 442 -19.52 27.39 -29.86
CA PRO A 442 -19.29 26.77 -31.16
C PRO A 442 -18.81 25.32 -31.03
N ARG A 443 -19.47 24.43 -31.76
CA ARG A 443 -19.17 22.98 -31.80
C ARG A 443 -18.36 22.69 -33.05
N LEU A 444 -17.38 21.80 -32.94
CA LEU A 444 -16.63 21.29 -34.08
C LEU A 444 -16.84 19.78 -34.16
N GLU A 445 -17.26 19.31 -35.32
CA GLU A 445 -17.34 17.87 -35.60
C GLU A 445 -15.93 17.32 -35.84
N ASP A 446 -15.54 16.32 -35.06
CA ASP A 446 -14.26 15.64 -35.16
C ASP A 446 -14.50 14.13 -35.29
N LYS A 447 -14.21 13.61 -36.48
CA LYS A 447 -14.40 12.19 -36.84
C LYS A 447 -13.14 11.35 -36.64
N SER A 448 -12.06 11.91 -36.10
CA SER A 448 -10.77 11.21 -36.00
C SER A 448 -10.86 9.92 -35.19
N MET A 449 -11.64 9.87 -34.11
CA MET A 449 -11.84 8.64 -33.31
C MET A 449 -12.57 7.54 -34.09
N LEU A 450 -13.36 7.87 -35.12
CA LEU A 450 -14.18 6.90 -35.84
C LEU A 450 -13.33 5.85 -36.59
N GLN A 451 -12.08 6.19 -36.94
CA GLN A 451 -11.16 5.25 -37.58
C GLN A 451 -10.83 4.05 -36.67
N HIS A 452 -10.98 4.19 -35.35
CA HIS A 452 -10.69 3.14 -34.38
C HIS A 452 -11.92 2.33 -33.96
N GLU A 453 -13.13 2.70 -34.38
CA GLU A 453 -14.34 1.98 -33.96
C GLU A 453 -14.33 0.53 -34.43
N LEU A 454 -14.14 0.29 -35.73
CA LEU A 454 -14.18 -1.07 -36.28
C LEU A 454 -13.10 -1.98 -35.66
N PRO A 455 -11.81 -1.57 -35.61
CA PRO A 455 -10.79 -2.34 -34.91
C PRO A 455 -11.13 -2.59 -33.44
N LEU A 456 -11.68 -1.60 -32.73
CA LEU A 456 -12.02 -1.75 -31.31
C LEU A 456 -13.17 -2.73 -31.09
N VAL A 457 -14.23 -2.66 -31.90
CA VAL A 457 -15.34 -3.62 -31.86
C VAL A 457 -14.84 -5.04 -32.11
N GLN A 458 -14.00 -5.24 -33.14
CA GLN A 458 -13.42 -6.54 -33.45
C GLN A 458 -12.57 -7.09 -32.31
N ARG A 459 -11.74 -6.24 -31.69
CA ARG A 459 -10.91 -6.62 -30.54
C ARG A 459 -11.74 -7.03 -29.33
N ILE A 460 -12.75 -6.23 -28.99
CA ILE A 460 -13.66 -6.54 -27.86
C ILE A 460 -14.35 -7.88 -28.08
N LEU A 461 -14.92 -8.10 -29.27
CA LEU A 461 -15.61 -9.36 -29.60
C LEU A 461 -14.68 -10.58 -29.65
N ALA A 462 -13.38 -10.38 -29.85
CA ALA A 462 -12.37 -11.44 -29.83
C ALA A 462 -11.89 -11.82 -28.41
N LEU A 463 -12.33 -11.12 -27.36
CA LEU A 463 -11.90 -11.42 -26.00
C LEU A 463 -12.44 -12.78 -25.53
N PRO A 464 -11.57 -13.68 -25.00
CA PRO A 464 -12.02 -14.94 -24.44
C PRO A 464 -12.91 -14.71 -23.22
N ASN A 465 -14.04 -15.43 -23.15
CA ASN A 465 -15.03 -15.36 -22.08
C ASN A 465 -15.61 -13.95 -21.85
N LEU A 466 -15.80 -13.17 -22.92
CA LEU A 466 -16.34 -11.80 -22.87
C LEU A 466 -17.63 -11.68 -22.03
N ASP A 467 -18.54 -12.65 -22.13
CA ASP A 467 -19.78 -12.68 -21.34
C ASP A 467 -19.51 -12.65 -19.83
N SER A 468 -18.51 -13.42 -19.37
CA SER A 468 -18.10 -13.43 -17.96
C SER A 468 -17.39 -12.13 -17.57
N VAL A 469 -16.62 -11.51 -18.47
CA VAL A 469 -15.91 -10.26 -18.21
C VAL A 469 -16.89 -9.10 -17.98
N LEU A 470 -18.00 -9.10 -18.70
CA LEU A 470 -19.05 -8.08 -18.59
C LEU A 470 -20.23 -8.49 -17.71
N TYR A 471 -20.04 -9.45 -16.79
CA TYR A 471 -21.08 -9.87 -15.83
C TYR A 471 -22.41 -10.24 -16.51
N ASN A 472 -22.34 -10.94 -17.66
CA ASN A 472 -23.47 -11.34 -18.50
C ASN A 472 -24.29 -10.18 -19.09
N ASN A 473 -23.67 -9.03 -19.39
CA ASN A 473 -24.32 -7.94 -20.13
C ASN A 473 -24.51 -8.31 -21.62
N SER A 474 -25.52 -9.13 -21.90
CA SER A 474 -25.85 -9.66 -23.21
C SER A 474 -26.19 -8.57 -24.24
N ASP A 475 -26.84 -7.50 -23.79
CA ASP A 475 -27.35 -6.45 -24.68
C ASP A 475 -26.22 -5.66 -25.34
N TYR A 476 -25.18 -5.32 -24.58
CA TYR A 476 -24.00 -4.64 -25.11
C TYR A 476 -23.27 -5.52 -26.14
N ILE A 477 -23.06 -6.80 -25.82
CA ILE A 477 -22.37 -7.75 -26.70
C ILE A 477 -23.17 -7.99 -27.98
N GLN A 478 -24.50 -8.16 -27.87
CA GLN A 478 -25.38 -8.31 -29.01
C GLN A 478 -25.41 -7.04 -29.87
N GLY A 479 -25.37 -5.87 -29.25
CA GLY A 479 -25.24 -4.57 -29.91
C GLY A 479 -23.98 -4.49 -30.77
N LEU A 480 -22.82 -4.87 -30.23
CA LEU A 480 -21.56 -4.94 -30.97
C LEU A 480 -21.65 -5.90 -32.17
N ARG A 481 -22.17 -7.12 -31.96
CA ARG A 481 -22.34 -8.13 -33.03
C ARG A 481 -23.31 -7.69 -34.13
N SER A 482 -24.39 -7.01 -33.74
CA SER A 482 -25.39 -6.47 -34.68
C SER A 482 -24.78 -5.36 -35.53
N TRP A 483 -24.06 -4.43 -34.88
CA TRP A 483 -23.39 -3.34 -35.57
C TRP A 483 -22.32 -3.82 -36.55
N LEU A 484 -21.52 -4.83 -36.16
CA LEU A 484 -20.49 -5.41 -37.03
C LEU A 484 -21.11 -6.05 -38.28
N ARG A 485 -22.22 -6.81 -38.12
CA ARG A 485 -22.96 -7.43 -39.23
C ARG A 485 -23.56 -6.44 -40.22
N LYS A 486 -23.90 -5.23 -39.79
CA LYS A 486 -24.43 -4.18 -40.69
C LYS A 486 -23.33 -3.53 -41.56
N ARG A 487 -22.06 -3.84 -41.31
CA ARG A 487 -20.89 -3.21 -41.96
C ARG A 487 -19.98 -4.20 -42.70
N SER A 488 -20.11 -5.50 -42.39
CA SER A 488 -19.65 -6.60 -43.25
C SER A 488 -20.57 -6.73 -44.46
#